data_AF-A0A9X8VK98-F1
#
_entry.id   AF-A0A9X8VK98-F1
#
_cell.length_a   1.000
_cell.length_b   1.000
_cell.length_c   1.000
_cell.angle_alpha   90.00
_cell.angle_beta   90.00
_cell.angle_gamma   90.00
#
_symmetry.space_group_name_H-M   'P 1'
#
loop_
_entity.id
_entity.type
_entity.pdbx_description
1 polymer ?
#
loop_
_entity_poly.entity_id
_entity_poly.type
_entity_poly.pdbx_seq_one_letter_code
_entity_poly.pdbx_strand_id
1 'polypeptide(L)'
;RQDIMNVHTNINHQEIFRTSQIVSQLCNMPIPANKAIVGSNAFAHSSGIHQDGVLKNRENYEIMTPQSIGLKDVQLNLTSRSGRAAVKHRMEEMGY
;
A
#
# COMPACT_ATOMS: atom_id res chain seq x y z
N ARG A 1 -3.57 -6.25 17.32
CA ARG A 1 -3.51 -7.68 17.77
C ARG A 1 -2.72 -7.88 19.06
N GLN A 2 -2.02 -6.85 19.57
CA GLN A 2 -1.48 -6.86 20.94
C GLN A 2 -2.59 -7.20 21.95
N ASP A 3 -3.79 -6.69 21.70
CA ASP A 3 -5.04 -6.88 22.44
C ASP A 3 -5.55 -8.34 22.44
N ILE A 4 -5.11 -9.17 21.49
CA ILE A 4 -5.53 -10.57 21.32
C ILE A 4 -4.43 -11.53 21.76
N MET A 5 -3.17 -11.19 21.48
CA MET A 5 -2.02 -12.07 21.65
C MET A 5 -1.21 -11.75 22.92
N ASN A 6 -1.53 -10.66 23.62
CA ASN A 6 -0.81 -10.17 24.81
C ASN A 6 0.72 -10.06 24.63
N VAL A 7 1.15 -9.69 23.41
CA VAL A 7 2.56 -9.48 23.06
C VAL A 7 2.81 -8.04 22.65
N HIS A 8 3.96 -7.51 23.04
CA HIS A 8 4.40 -6.16 22.73
C HIS A 8 5.82 -6.19 22.17
N THR A 9 6.12 -5.28 21.23
CA THR A 9 7.46 -5.07 20.69
C THR A 9 7.77 -3.58 20.66
N ASN A 10 9.05 -3.23 20.77
CA ASN A 10 9.52 -1.84 20.66
C ASN A 10 9.85 -1.46 19.21
N ILE A 11 9.26 -2.14 18.22
CA ILE A 11 9.57 -1.90 16.81
C ILE A 11 8.92 -0.58 16.37
N ASN A 12 9.72 0.33 15.83
CA ASN A 12 9.20 1.51 15.15
C ASN A 12 8.74 1.13 13.72
N HIS A 13 7.45 0.88 13.54
CA HIS A 13 6.90 0.45 12.25
C HIS A 13 7.13 1.49 11.13
N GLN A 14 7.20 2.78 11.47
CA GLN A 14 7.44 3.87 10.51
C GLN A 14 8.80 3.78 9.80
N GLU A 15 9.75 3.00 10.33
CA GLU A 15 11.06 2.81 9.72
C GLU A 15 11.12 1.60 8.78
N ILE A 16 10.09 0.73 8.75
CA ILE A 16 10.13 -0.55 8.02
C ILE A 16 10.47 -0.35 6.54
N PHE A 17 9.77 0.57 5.86
CA PHE A 17 10.00 0.81 4.43
C PHE A 17 11.41 1.38 4.18
N ARG A 18 11.80 2.41 4.94
CA ARG A 18 13.12 3.06 4.82
C ARG A 18 14.26 2.09 5.10
N THR A 19 14.20 1.32 6.18
CA THR A 19 15.21 0.30 6.51
C THR A 19 15.32 -0.75 5.40
N SER A 20 14.20 -1.19 4.85
CA SER A 20 14.21 -2.18 3.74
C SER A 20 14.92 -1.63 2.49
N GLN A 21 14.69 -0.36 2.15
CA GLN A 21 15.40 0.30 1.04
C GLN A 21 16.91 0.39 1.29
N ILE A 22 17.33 0.77 2.51
CA ILE A 22 18.74 0.85 2.89
C ILE A 22 19.43 -0.51 2.76
N VAL A 23 18.83 -1.57 3.32
CA VAL A 23 19.39 -2.94 3.24
C VAL A 23 19.47 -3.41 1.78
N SER A 24 18.43 -3.15 0.98
CA SER A 24 18.41 -3.49 -0.44
C SER A 24 19.59 -2.87 -1.21
N GLN A 25 19.87 -1.58 -0.94
CA GLN A 25 20.99 -0.85 -1.54
C GLN A 25 22.35 -1.39 -1.07
N LEU A 26 22.53 -1.58 0.24
CA LEU A 26 23.80 -2.05 0.82
C LEU A 26 24.15 -3.47 0.37
N CYS A 27 23.15 -4.34 0.26
CA CYS A 27 23.34 -5.73 -0.15
C CYS A 27 23.29 -5.93 -1.67
N ASN A 28 23.06 -4.86 -2.45
CA ASN A 28 22.84 -4.92 -3.89
C ASN A 28 21.78 -5.97 -4.30
N MET A 29 20.70 -6.05 -3.52
CA MET A 29 19.62 -7.01 -3.71
C MET A 29 18.29 -6.26 -3.80
N PRO A 30 17.70 -6.11 -5.00
CA PRO A 30 16.46 -5.36 -5.17
C PRO A 30 15.29 -6.01 -4.43
N ILE A 31 14.41 -5.20 -3.86
CA ILE A 31 13.17 -5.69 -3.22
C ILE A 31 12.22 -6.20 -4.30
N PRO A 32 11.78 -7.48 -4.24
CA PRO A 32 10.78 -7.99 -5.17
C PRO A 32 9.48 -7.21 -5.10
N ALA A 33 8.84 -6.97 -6.25
CA ALA A 33 7.59 -6.22 -6.31
C ALA A 33 6.46 -6.82 -5.46
N ASN A 34 6.44 -8.15 -5.33
CA ASN A 34 5.47 -8.92 -4.55
C ASN A 34 5.91 -9.18 -3.10
N LYS A 35 7.03 -8.61 -2.65
CA LYS A 35 7.49 -8.76 -1.27
C LYS A 35 6.41 -8.21 -0.33
N ALA A 36 6.01 -9.02 0.64
CA ALA A 36 5.04 -8.61 1.64
C ALA A 36 5.47 -7.30 2.31
N ILE A 37 4.50 -6.41 2.54
CA ILE A 37 4.64 -5.11 3.22
C ILE A 37 5.44 -4.06 2.43
N VAL A 38 6.60 -4.40 1.88
CA VAL A 38 7.56 -3.41 1.34
C VAL A 38 7.75 -3.46 -0.18
N GLY A 39 7.18 -4.46 -0.85
CA GLY A 39 7.22 -4.56 -2.31
C GLY A 39 6.42 -3.43 -2.98
N SER A 40 6.83 -3.03 -4.18
CA SER A 40 6.16 -1.96 -4.92
C SER A 40 4.68 -2.24 -5.22
N ASN A 41 4.26 -3.52 -5.23
CA ASN A 41 2.87 -3.92 -5.45
C ASN A 41 2.14 -4.25 -4.13
N ALA A 42 2.75 -4.06 -2.96
CA ALA A 42 2.16 -4.47 -1.67
C ALA A 42 0.82 -3.77 -1.35
N PHE A 43 0.61 -2.56 -1.88
CA PHE A 43 -0.62 -1.77 -1.71
C PHE A 43 -1.28 -1.42 -3.06
N ALA A 44 -0.91 -2.12 -4.13
CA ALA A 44 -1.42 -1.85 -5.46
C ALA A 44 -2.74 -2.60 -5.74
N HIS A 45 -3.76 -1.87 -6.20
CA HIS A 45 -5.07 -2.43 -6.54
C HIS A 45 -5.38 -2.22 -8.02
N SER A 46 -5.57 -3.30 -8.78
CA SER A 46 -5.66 -3.23 -10.25
C SER A 46 -7.01 -3.66 -10.84
N SER A 47 -7.88 -4.34 -10.08
CA SER A 47 -9.20 -4.74 -10.59
C SER A 47 -10.23 -3.64 -10.31
N GLY A 48 -11.13 -3.36 -11.25
CA GLY A 48 -12.12 -2.30 -11.11
C GLY A 48 -13.02 -2.44 -9.86
N ILE A 49 -13.40 -3.67 -9.50
CA ILE A 49 -14.18 -3.93 -8.28
C ILE A 49 -13.34 -3.73 -7.00
N HIS A 50 -12.05 -4.05 -7.02
CA HIS A 50 -11.18 -3.82 -5.86
C HIS A 50 -10.89 -2.33 -5.72
N GLN A 51 -10.68 -1.62 -6.82
CA GLN A 51 -10.52 -0.16 -6.82
C GLN A 51 -11.78 0.54 -6.29
N ASP A 52 -12.97 0.16 -6.77
CA ASP A 52 -14.25 0.68 -6.26
C ASP A 52 -14.44 0.34 -4.76
N GLY A 53 -14.06 -0.86 -4.35
CA GLY A 53 -14.07 -1.29 -2.96
C GLY A 53 -13.16 -0.46 -2.06
N VAL A 54 -11.93 -0.19 -2.51
CA VAL A 54 -10.94 0.65 -1.82
C VAL A 54 -11.43 2.09 -1.70
N LEU A 55 -12.05 2.64 -2.74
CA LEU A 55 -12.64 3.99 -2.71
C LEU A 55 -13.78 4.12 -1.68
N LYS A 56 -14.56 3.05 -1.48
CA LYS A 56 -15.68 3.03 -0.52
C LYS A 56 -15.22 2.79 0.91
N ASN A 57 -14.37 1.80 1.12
CA ASN A 57 -13.74 1.50 2.39
C ASN A 57 -12.44 0.70 2.18
N ARG A 58 -11.30 1.36 2.39
CA ARG A 58 -9.95 0.76 2.22
C ARG A 58 -9.74 -0.45 3.13
N GLU A 59 -10.30 -0.46 4.34
CA GLU A 59 -10.11 -1.54 5.31
C GLU A 59 -10.61 -2.91 4.82
N ASN A 60 -11.52 -2.92 3.84
CA ASN A 60 -12.02 -4.17 3.24
C ASN A 60 -10.94 -4.92 2.43
N TYR A 61 -9.92 -4.21 1.93
CA TYR A 61 -8.89 -4.77 1.05
C TYR A 61 -7.47 -4.48 1.51
N GLU A 62 -7.29 -3.58 2.48
CA GLU A 62 -6.00 -3.21 3.05
C GLU A 62 -6.00 -3.55 4.55
N ILE A 63 -5.26 -4.60 4.95
CA ILE A 63 -5.08 -4.96 6.36
C ILE A 63 -4.24 -3.94 7.14
N MET A 64 -3.47 -3.12 6.42
CA MET A 64 -2.65 -2.05 6.96
C MET A 64 -2.50 -0.93 5.92
N THR A 65 -2.22 0.28 6.38
CA THR A 65 -2.02 1.43 5.49
C THR A 65 -0.55 1.56 5.08
N PRO A 66 -0.22 2.13 3.90
CA PRO A 66 1.15 2.48 3.54
C PRO A 66 1.85 3.33 4.62
N GLN A 67 1.12 4.28 5.21
CA GLN A 67 1.63 5.18 6.25
C GLN A 67 2.00 4.44 7.53
N SER A 68 1.37 3.29 7.81
CA SER A 68 1.71 2.50 9.01
C SER A 68 3.15 1.97 8.99
N ILE A 69 3.78 1.92 7.81
CA ILE A 69 5.14 1.41 7.61
C ILE A 69 6.14 2.48 7.14
N GLY A 70 5.74 3.76 7.16
CA GLY A 70 6.55 4.87 6.66
C GLY A 70 6.55 5.05 5.14
N LEU A 71 5.64 4.39 4.42
CA LEU A 71 5.44 4.60 2.99
C LEU A 71 4.47 5.77 2.77
N LYS A 72 4.80 6.68 1.86
CA LYS A 72 3.90 7.77 1.45
C LYS A 72 2.68 7.20 0.71
N ASP A 73 1.62 8.01 0.62
CA ASP A 73 0.40 7.62 -0.08
C ASP A 73 0.68 7.04 -1.46
N VAL A 74 0.09 5.87 -1.71
CA VAL A 74 0.15 5.19 -3.00
C VAL A 74 -1.05 5.67 -3.80
N GLN A 75 -0.79 6.34 -4.93
CA GLN A 75 -1.84 6.74 -5.85
C GLN A 75 -2.53 5.52 -6.45
N LEU A 76 -3.84 5.64 -6.66
CA LEU A 76 -4.61 4.61 -7.32
C LEU A 76 -4.27 4.59 -8.82
N ASN A 77 -3.41 3.66 -9.23
CA ASN A 77 -3.01 3.54 -10.63
C ASN A 77 -4.19 3.10 -11.51
N LEU A 78 -4.48 3.88 -12.55
CA LEU A 78 -5.45 3.49 -13.56
C LEU A 78 -4.86 2.40 -14.47
N THR A 79 -5.65 1.36 -14.74
CA THR A 79 -5.30 0.26 -15.64
C THR A 79 -6.42 0.05 -16.65
N SER A 80 -6.20 -0.80 -17.66
CA SER A 80 -7.25 -1.19 -18.62
C SER A 80 -8.47 -1.89 -17.98
N ARG A 81 -8.32 -2.35 -16.72
CA ARG A 81 -9.40 -2.96 -15.93
C ARG A 81 -9.98 -2.03 -14.88
N SER A 82 -9.52 -0.77 -14.84
CA SER A 82 -10.10 0.24 -13.96
C SER A 82 -11.54 0.53 -14.37
N GLY A 83 -12.45 0.44 -13.40
CA GLY A 83 -13.87 0.75 -13.61
C GLY A 83 -14.11 2.25 -13.72
N ARG A 84 -15.32 2.64 -14.14
CA ARG A 84 -15.74 4.06 -14.25
C ARG A 84 -15.54 4.84 -12.95
N ALA A 85 -15.73 4.22 -11.79
CA ALA A 85 -15.55 4.85 -10.49
C ALA A 85 -14.10 5.31 -10.25
N ALA A 86 -13.12 4.45 -10.56
CA ALA A 86 -11.70 4.80 -10.44
C ALA A 86 -11.30 5.93 -11.39
N VAL A 87 -11.82 5.92 -12.62
CA VAL A 87 -11.58 6.99 -13.60
C VAL A 87 -12.17 8.32 -13.12
N LYS A 88 -13.44 8.33 -12.68
CA LYS A 88 -14.11 9.52 -12.16
C LYS A 88 -13.36 10.12 -10.98
N HIS A 89 -12.95 9.28 -10.02
CA HIS A 89 -12.17 9.72 -8.87
C HIS A 89 -10.85 10.37 -9.28
N ARG A 90 -10.13 9.78 -10.24
CA ARG A 90 -8.86 10.34 -10.74
C ARG A 90 -9.06 11.68 -11.46
N MET A 91 -10.16 11.84 -12.19
CA MET A 91 -10.50 13.12 -12.83
C MET A 91 -10.77 14.21 -11.79
N GLU A 92 -11.53 13.88 -10.74
CA GLU A 92 -11.80 14.80 -9.62
C GLU A 92 -10.51 15.23 -8.90
N GLU A 93 -9.57 14.30 -8.64
CA GLU A 93 -8.26 14.63 -8.06
C GLU A 93 -7.42 15.58 -8.94
N MET A 94 -7.63 15.56 -10.26
CA MET A 94 -6.95 16.41 -11.22
C MET A 94 -7.67 17.75 -11.44
N GLY A 95 -8.84 17.96 -10.82
CA GLY A 95 -9.62 19.19 -10.91
C GLY A 95 -10.55 19.29 -12.11
N TYR A 96 -10.92 18.15 -12.72
CA TYR A 96 -11.95 18.09 -13.77
C TYR A 96 -13.35 17.82 -13.23
#